data_AF-A0A7Z7VX39-F1
#
_entry.id   AF-A0A7Z7VX39-F1
#
_cell.length_a   1.000
_cell.length_b   1.000
_cell.length_c   1.000
_cell.angle_alpha   90.00
_cell.angle_beta   90.00
_cell.angle_gamma   90.00
#
_symmetry.space_group_name_H-M   'P 1'
#
loop_
_entity.id
_entity.type
_entity.pdbx_description
1 polymer ?
#
loop_
_entity_poly.entity_id
_entity_poly.type
_entity_poly.pdbx_seq_one_letter_code
_entity_poly.pdbx_strand_id
1 'polypeptide(L)'
;MGEQKQVLKGKQMWRFWVYSLIGVVCFFVPIQWHGEKTIIVDHVHLAIRSGLHQWMPYIALLMIIIGALLPIMRKEYKKSVTDFVIVLFKVLGAVIGVMYVFKIGPALLFQKDYGPFLFEKLMLPLSVLIPVGAIALSLLVGYGLLEFIGILMQPIMRPLF
;
A
#
# COMPACT_ATOMS: atom_id res chain seq x y z
N MET A 1 17.15 -52.26 2.47
CA MET A 1 15.87 -51.57 2.73
C MET A 1 16.11 -50.10 2.43
N GLY A 2 15.81 -49.55 1.27
CA GLY A 2 14.57 -49.68 0.51
C GLY A 2 13.86 -48.32 0.57
N GLU A 3 14.15 -47.49 -0.44
CA GLU A 3 13.39 -46.35 -0.98
C GLU A 3 12.48 -45.50 -0.07
N GLN A 4 12.65 -44.17 -0.18
CA GLN A 4 11.63 -43.30 -0.80
C GLN A 4 12.23 -41.92 -1.13
N LYS A 5 12.70 -41.80 -2.38
CA LYS A 5 12.81 -40.53 -3.11
C LYS A 5 11.41 -39.93 -3.22
N GLN A 6 11.07 -38.93 -2.41
CA GLN A 6 9.90 -38.09 -2.65
C GLN A 6 10.22 -37.08 -3.76
N VAL A 7 10.06 -37.55 -5.00
CA VAL A 7 9.94 -36.73 -6.20
C VAL A 7 8.71 -35.84 -6.03
N LEU A 8 8.89 -34.60 -5.60
CA LEU A 8 7.85 -33.56 -5.73
C LEU A 8 7.75 -33.16 -7.21
N LYS A 9 7.00 -34.00 -7.91
CA LYS A 9 6.38 -33.90 -9.23
C LYS A 9 6.24 -32.47 -9.75
N GLY A 10 6.72 -32.24 -10.98
CA GLY A 10 6.49 -31.05 -11.82
C GLY A 10 5.03 -30.68 -12.13
N LYS A 11 4.03 -31.26 -11.43
CA LYS A 11 2.60 -30.96 -11.57
C LYS A 11 2.16 -29.71 -10.80
N GLN A 12 3.02 -29.09 -9.99
CA GLN A 12 2.73 -27.83 -9.28
C GLN A 12 3.51 -26.61 -9.83
N MET A 13 4.50 -26.83 -10.71
CA MET A 13 5.31 -25.76 -11.31
C MET A 13 4.48 -24.82 -12.21
N TRP A 14 3.42 -25.32 -12.84
CA TRP A 14 2.53 -24.50 -13.65
C TRP A 14 1.80 -23.44 -12.83
N ARG A 15 1.44 -23.74 -11.56
CA ARG A 15 0.79 -22.78 -10.66
C ARG A 15 1.75 -21.63 -10.35
N PHE A 16 3.02 -21.95 -10.09
CA PHE A 16 4.06 -20.95 -9.87
C PHE A 16 4.15 -19.98 -11.05
N TRP A 17 4.27 -20.50 -12.28
CA TRP A 17 4.35 -19.66 -13.48
C TRP A 17 3.09 -18.85 -13.74
N VAL A 18 1.90 -19.44 -13.59
CA VAL A 18 0.63 -18.75 -13.83
C VAL A 18 0.41 -17.62 -12.82
N TYR A 19 0.56 -17.90 -11.52
CA TYR A 19 0.36 -16.88 -10.49
C TYR A 19 1.44 -15.80 -10.50
N SER A 20 2.70 -16.16 -10.81
CA SER A 20 3.78 -15.20 -11.04
C SER A 20 3.50 -14.28 -12.23
N LEU A 21 3.06 -14.85 -13.37
CA LEU A 21 2.73 -14.07 -14.57
C LEU A 21 1.56 -13.11 -14.32
N ILE A 22 0.51 -13.58 -13.61
CA ILE A 22 -0.62 -12.73 -13.20
C ILE A 22 -0.14 -11.57 -12.33
N GLY A 23 0.75 -11.82 -11.37
CA GLY A 23 1.35 -10.77 -10.54
C GLY A 23 2.13 -9.73 -11.36
N VAL A 24 2.98 -10.19 -12.30
CA VAL A 24 3.73 -9.30 -13.21
C VAL A 24 2.79 -8.44 -14.04
N VAL A 25 1.80 -9.05 -14.69
CA VAL A 25 0.84 -8.34 -15.56
C VAL A 25 0.06 -7.32 -14.74
N CYS A 26 -0.33 -7.66 -13.51
CA CYS A 26 -1.07 -6.77 -12.65
C CYS A 26 -0.27 -5.53 -12.22
N PHE A 27 1.06 -5.64 -12.03
CA PHE A 27 1.90 -4.58 -11.45
C PHE A 27 2.78 -3.81 -12.48
N PHE A 28 3.23 -4.47 -13.53
CA PHE A 28 4.24 -3.93 -14.45
C PHE A 28 3.72 -3.65 -15.86
N VAL A 29 2.56 -4.18 -16.25
CA VAL A 29 1.99 -3.94 -17.58
C VAL A 29 1.00 -2.78 -17.49
N PRO A 30 1.35 -1.59 -18.00
CA PRO A 30 0.41 -0.48 -18.06
C PRO A 30 -0.66 -0.78 -19.11
N ILE A 31 -1.92 -0.77 -18.70
CA ILE A 31 -3.06 -0.86 -19.61
C ILE A 31 -3.59 0.55 -19.82
N GLN A 32 -3.94 0.87 -21.06
CA GLN A 32 -4.56 2.14 -21.38
C GLN A 32 -6.06 1.98 -21.31
N TRP A 33 -6.69 2.61 -20.31
CA TRP A 33 -8.15 2.67 -20.23
C TRP A 33 -8.55 4.14 -20.04
N HIS A 34 -9.45 4.64 -20.88
CA HIS A 34 -9.95 6.02 -20.85
C HIS A 34 -8.89 7.14 -20.98
N GLY A 35 -7.75 6.88 -21.63
CA GLY A 35 -6.73 7.89 -21.94
C GLY A 35 -5.61 8.06 -20.92
N GLU A 36 -5.68 7.37 -19.78
CA GLU A 36 -4.57 7.28 -18.83
C GLU A 36 -3.85 5.94 -18.95
N LYS A 37 -2.52 5.97 -19.00
CA LYS A 37 -1.68 4.77 -19.02
C LYS A 37 -1.28 4.43 -17.59
N THR A 38 -2.04 3.56 -16.94
CA THR A 38 -1.73 3.17 -15.56
C THR A 38 -1.75 1.66 -15.38
N ILE A 39 -1.25 1.24 -14.22
CA ILE A 39 -1.11 -0.16 -13.84
C ILE A 39 -2.50 -0.74 -13.54
N ILE A 40 -2.70 -2.05 -13.69
CA ILE A 40 -4.01 -2.70 -13.45
C ILE A 40 -4.48 -2.47 -12.00
N VAL A 41 -3.56 -2.54 -11.04
CA VAL A 41 -3.82 -2.23 -9.62
C VAL A 41 -4.39 -0.81 -9.44
N ASP A 42 -3.90 0.15 -10.23
CA ASP A 42 -4.36 1.53 -10.17
C ASP A 42 -5.76 1.70 -10.77
N HIS A 43 -6.10 0.96 -11.83
CA HIS A 43 -7.46 0.91 -12.34
C HIS A 43 -8.46 0.36 -11.31
N VAL A 44 -8.07 -0.67 -10.56
CA VAL A 44 -8.88 -1.21 -9.46
C VAL A 44 -9.02 -0.17 -8.34
N HIS A 45 -7.93 0.51 -7.98
CA HIS A 45 -7.98 1.63 -7.04
C HIS A 45 -8.96 2.71 -7.49
N LEU A 46 -8.86 3.17 -8.75
CA LEU A 46 -9.71 4.20 -9.34
C LEU A 46 -11.18 3.76 -9.41
N ALA A 47 -11.46 2.50 -9.73
CA ALA A 47 -12.81 1.94 -9.76
C ALA A 47 -13.44 1.91 -8.35
N ILE A 48 -12.68 1.50 -7.34
CA ILE A 48 -13.14 1.55 -5.93
C ILE A 48 -13.35 3.00 -5.50
N ARG A 49 -12.43 3.89 -5.88
CA ARG A 49 -12.46 5.31 -5.56
C ARG A 49 -13.69 6.00 -6.15
N SER A 50 -14.01 5.72 -7.41
CA SER A 50 -15.16 6.32 -8.09
C SER A 50 -16.49 5.82 -7.51
N GLY A 51 -16.59 4.52 -7.20
CA GLY A 51 -17.77 3.94 -6.56
C GLY A 51 -18.00 4.44 -5.13
N LEU A 52 -16.93 4.75 -4.39
CA LEU A 52 -16.99 5.19 -2.98
C LEU A 52 -16.78 6.70 -2.80
N HIS A 53 -16.90 7.51 -3.85
CA HIS A 53 -16.52 8.93 -3.85
C HIS A 53 -17.09 9.71 -2.65
N GLN A 54 -18.37 9.50 -2.31
CA GLN A 54 -19.04 10.15 -1.18
C GLN A 54 -18.52 9.69 0.19
N TRP A 55 -18.06 8.45 0.31
CA TRP A 55 -17.60 7.83 1.56
C TRP A 55 -16.09 7.97 1.78
N MET A 56 -15.35 8.37 0.76
CA MET A 56 -13.90 8.49 0.78
C MET A 56 -13.33 9.31 1.96
N PRO A 57 -13.85 10.50 2.31
CA PRO A 57 -13.32 11.28 3.42
C PRO A 57 -13.43 10.54 4.76
N TYR A 58 -14.52 9.78 4.95
CA TYR A 58 -14.75 9.01 6.17
C TYR A 58 -13.84 7.78 6.26
N ILE A 59 -13.63 7.07 5.14
CA ILE A 59 -12.70 5.93 5.07
C ILE A 59 -11.28 6.39 5.39
N ALA A 60 -10.88 7.52 4.81
CA ALA A 60 -9.56 8.08 5.02
C ALA A 60 -9.38 8.58 6.47
N LEU A 61 -10.41 9.20 7.06
CA LEU A 61 -10.42 9.58 8.47
C LEU A 61 -10.27 8.36 9.39
N LEU A 62 -11.03 7.30 9.14
CA LEU A 62 -10.95 6.05 9.89
C LEU A 62 -9.53 5.47 9.83
N MET A 63 -8.91 5.47 8.65
CA MET A 63 -7.54 4.99 8.47
C MET A 63 -6.52 5.81 9.26
N ILE A 64 -6.67 7.14 9.31
CA ILE A 64 -5.83 8.00 10.14
C ILE A 64 -6.01 7.69 11.62
N ILE A 65 -7.26 7.56 12.08
CA ILE A 65 -7.56 7.24 13.49
C ILE A 65 -6.90 5.92 13.86
N ILE A 66 -7.02 4.89 13.02
CA ILE A 66 -6.36 3.58 13.23
C ILE A 66 -4.84 3.75 13.24
N GLY A 67 -4.27 4.50 12.30
CA GLY A 67 -2.83 4.75 12.20
C GLY A 67 -2.26 5.49 13.41
N ALA A 68 -3.05 6.34 14.05
CA ALA A 68 -2.71 7.03 15.30
C ALA A 68 -2.94 6.15 16.54
N LEU A 69 -3.99 5.32 16.57
CA LEU A 69 -4.31 4.44 17.71
C LEU A 69 -3.34 3.26 17.85
N LEU A 70 -2.95 2.63 16.75
CA LEU A 70 -2.05 1.46 16.76
C LEU A 70 -0.77 1.66 17.59
N PRO A 71 0.02 2.74 17.39
CA PRO A 71 1.24 2.95 18.17
C PRO A 71 0.94 3.33 19.63
N ILE A 72 -0.21 3.94 19.92
CA ILE A 72 -0.65 4.23 21.30
C ILE A 72 -0.97 2.93 22.04
N MET A 73 -1.75 2.04 21.43
CA MET A 73 -2.12 0.75 22.01
C MET A 73 -0.89 -0.15 22.24
N ARG A 74 0.07 -0.12 21.31
CA ARG A 74 1.34 -0.85 21.42
C ARG A 74 2.35 -0.21 22.38
N LYS A 75 1.98 0.91 23.02
CA LYS A 75 2.83 1.69 23.94
C LYS A 75 4.20 2.04 23.34
N GLU A 76 4.25 2.26 22.02
CA GLU A 76 5.49 2.55 21.29
C GLU A 76 6.13 3.85 21.75
N TYR A 77 5.32 4.79 22.26
CA TYR A 77 5.76 6.05 22.85
C TYR A 77 6.72 5.93 24.05
N LYS A 78 6.88 4.73 24.64
CA LYS A 78 7.81 4.49 25.76
C LYS A 78 9.15 3.89 25.35
N LYS A 79 9.33 3.54 24.07
CA LYS A 79 10.54 2.83 23.62
C LYS A 79 11.73 3.77 23.43
N SER A 80 11.50 4.95 22.87
CA SER A 80 12.53 5.96 22.62
C SER A 80 11.91 7.36 22.51
N VAL A 81 12.76 8.39 22.63
CA VAL A 81 12.37 9.80 22.41
C VAL A 81 11.86 9.99 20.97
N THR A 82 12.50 9.35 20.00
CA THR A 82 12.06 9.41 18.59
C THR A 82 10.67 8.81 18.39
N ASP A 83 10.40 7.67 19.03
CA ASP A 83 9.08 7.03 18.96
C ASP A 83 8.01 7.91 19.60
N PHE A 84 8.31 8.53 20.75
CA PHE A 84 7.40 9.48 21.39
C PHE A 84 7.03 10.65 20.46
N VAL A 85 8.02 11.26 19.81
CA VAL A 85 7.78 12.35 18.84
C VAL A 85 6.92 11.86 17.68
N ILE A 86 7.20 10.69 17.11
CA ILE A 86 6.40 10.13 16.01
C ILE A 86 4.94 9.90 16.44
N VAL A 87 4.71 9.34 17.63
CA VAL A 87 3.34 9.14 18.15
C VAL A 87 2.63 10.47 18.34
N LEU A 88 3.32 11.49 18.89
CA LEU A 88 2.76 12.82 19.06
C LEU A 88 2.33 13.44 17.72
N PHE A 89 3.19 13.36 16.70
CA PHE A 89 2.87 13.85 15.35
C PHE A 89 1.71 13.07 14.71
N LYS A 90 1.61 11.76 14.93
CA LYS A 90 0.47 10.95 14.45
C LYS A 90 -0.84 11.38 15.10
N VAL A 91 -0.83 11.67 16.41
CA VAL A 91 -2.01 12.18 17.12
C VAL A 91 -2.40 13.56 16.61
N LEU A 92 -1.44 14.48 16.47
CA LEU A 92 -1.69 15.80 15.89
C LEU A 92 -2.26 15.71 14.47
N GLY A 93 -1.69 14.85 13.63
CA GLY A 93 -2.20 14.56 12.30
C GLY A 93 -3.63 14.02 12.31
N ALA A 94 -3.99 13.19 13.29
CA ALA A 94 -5.36 12.70 13.47
C ALA A 94 -6.34 13.80 13.89
N VAL A 95 -5.93 14.71 14.77
CA VAL A 95 -6.77 15.86 15.16
C VAL A 95 -6.98 16.80 13.95
N ILE A 96 -5.95 17.09 13.17
CA ILE A 96 -6.06 17.85 11.91
C ILE A 96 -6.95 17.10 10.90
N GLY A 97 -6.79 15.77 10.83
CA GLY A 97 -7.69 14.78 10.21
C GLY A 97 -9.17 15.11 10.40
N VAL A 98 -9.57 15.04 11.67
CA VAL A 98 -10.94 15.29 12.14
C VAL A 98 -11.37 16.72 11.83
N MET A 99 -10.54 17.71 12.15
CA MET A 99 -10.82 19.13 11.91
C MET A 99 -11.17 19.42 10.44
N TYR A 100 -10.41 18.86 9.49
CA TYR A 100 -10.66 19.05 8.07
C TYR A 100 -11.97 18.40 7.60
N VAL A 101 -12.25 17.16 8.02
CA VAL A 101 -13.46 16.43 7.61
C VAL A 101 -14.73 17.09 8.16
N PHE A 102 -14.70 17.55 9.41
CA PHE A 102 -15.82 18.28 10.02
C PHE A 102 -15.88 19.76 9.63
N LYS A 103 -14.93 20.25 8.81
CA LYS A 103 -14.78 21.66 8.42
C LYS A 103 -14.64 22.63 9.60
N ILE A 104 -14.06 22.18 10.70
CA ILE A 104 -13.82 22.97 11.91
C ILE A 104 -12.30 23.17 12.01
N GLY A 105 -11.78 24.35 11.66
CA GLY A 105 -10.35 24.61 11.77
C GLY A 105 -9.90 26.03 11.39
N PRO A 106 -8.62 26.38 11.62
CA PRO A 106 -8.04 27.67 11.26
C PRO A 106 -8.08 27.89 9.74
N ALA A 107 -8.22 29.15 9.31
CA ALA A 107 -8.24 29.51 7.88
C ALA A 107 -7.01 29.01 7.09
N LEU A 108 -5.86 28.83 7.75
CA LEU A 108 -4.64 28.25 7.18
C LEU A 108 -4.86 26.81 6.66
N LEU A 109 -5.70 26.01 7.31
CA LEU A 109 -5.98 24.63 6.87
C LEU A 109 -6.81 24.58 5.59
N PHE A 110 -7.62 25.59 5.31
CA PHE A 110 -8.49 25.61 4.12
C PHE A 110 -7.85 26.30 2.91
N GLN A 111 -6.61 26.76 3.03
CA GLN A 111 -5.84 27.26 1.90
C GLN A 111 -5.52 26.12 0.94
N LYS A 112 -5.67 26.37 -0.37
CA LYS A 112 -5.57 25.38 -1.45
C LYS A 112 -4.31 24.49 -1.39
N ASP A 113 -3.19 25.07 -0.96
CA ASP A 113 -1.88 24.39 -0.99
C ASP A 113 -1.62 23.52 0.25
N TYR A 114 -2.49 23.59 1.26
CA TYR A 114 -2.34 22.85 2.52
C TYR A 114 -3.41 21.77 2.70
N GLY A 115 -4.55 22.05 3.33
CA GLY A 115 -5.54 21.02 3.66
C GLY A 115 -6.14 20.32 2.43
N PRO A 116 -6.67 21.04 1.43
CA PRO A 116 -7.20 20.42 0.22
C PRO A 116 -6.17 19.59 -0.54
N PHE A 117 -4.92 20.06 -0.63
CA PHE A 117 -3.86 19.28 -1.24
C PHE A 117 -3.59 17.97 -0.47
N LEU A 118 -3.36 18.05 0.84
CA LEU A 118 -3.08 16.89 1.68
C LEU A 118 -4.23 15.88 1.66
N PHE A 119 -5.48 16.34 1.73
CA PHE A 119 -6.63 15.43 1.77
C PHE A 119 -7.00 14.92 0.38
N GLU A 120 -7.28 15.81 -0.58
CA GLU A 120 -7.88 15.43 -1.85
C GLU A 120 -6.88 14.81 -2.83
N LYS A 121 -5.62 15.27 -2.81
CA LYS A 121 -4.57 14.82 -3.73
C LYS A 121 -3.72 13.70 -3.17
N LEU A 122 -3.54 13.62 -1.86
CA LEU A 122 -2.70 12.58 -1.25
C LEU A 122 -3.53 11.57 -0.45
N MET A 123 -4.19 12.01 0.61
CA MET A 123 -4.82 11.12 1.58
C MET A 123 -5.96 10.28 1.00
N LEU A 124 -6.84 10.89 0.20
CA LEU A 124 -7.96 10.20 -0.44
C LEU A 124 -7.43 9.08 -1.36
N PRO A 125 -6.58 9.33 -2.37
CA PRO A 125 -5.99 8.24 -3.17
C PRO A 125 -5.24 7.20 -2.33
N LEU A 126 -4.35 7.63 -1.42
CA LEU A 126 -3.49 6.73 -0.64
C LEU A 126 -4.30 5.79 0.26
N SER A 127 -5.44 6.23 0.80
CA SER A 127 -6.28 5.42 1.69
C SER A 127 -6.80 4.13 1.04
N VAL A 128 -7.04 4.15 -0.27
CA VAL A 128 -7.50 2.98 -1.03
C VAL A 128 -6.33 2.31 -1.74
N LEU A 129 -5.37 3.10 -2.26
CA LEU A 129 -4.22 2.57 -2.97
C LEU A 129 -3.33 1.69 -2.07
N ILE A 130 -3.12 2.07 -0.81
CA ILE A 130 -2.25 1.31 0.10
C ILE A 130 -2.80 -0.11 0.38
N PRO A 131 -4.08 -0.29 0.80
CA PRO A 131 -4.64 -1.64 0.98
C PRO A 131 -4.66 -2.47 -0.30
N VAL A 132 -5.07 -1.88 -1.43
CA VAL A 132 -5.14 -2.57 -2.73
C VAL A 132 -3.73 -2.98 -3.19
N GLY A 133 -2.77 -2.06 -3.09
CA GLY A 133 -1.37 -2.30 -3.38
C GLY A 133 -0.76 -3.36 -2.46
N ALA A 134 -1.14 -3.42 -1.18
CA ALA A 134 -0.67 -4.43 -0.24
C ALA A 134 -1.14 -5.85 -0.63
N ILE A 135 -2.39 -6.00 -1.07
CA ILE A 135 -2.91 -7.29 -1.58
C ILE A 135 -2.12 -7.71 -2.82
N ALA A 136 -1.93 -6.79 -3.77
CA ALA A 136 -1.17 -7.07 -4.99
C ALA A 136 0.31 -7.42 -4.70
N LEU A 137 0.95 -6.67 -3.81
CA LEU A 137 2.32 -6.93 -3.36
C LEU A 137 2.43 -8.28 -2.64
N SER A 138 1.43 -8.64 -1.82
CA SER A 138 1.40 -9.94 -1.15
C SER A 138 1.30 -11.10 -2.15
N LEU A 139 0.60 -10.94 -3.28
CA LEU A 139 0.61 -11.94 -4.35
C LEU A 139 2.01 -12.04 -4.99
N LEU A 140 2.63 -10.89 -5.28
CA LEU A 140 3.94 -10.83 -5.92
C LEU A 140 5.05 -11.49 -5.08
N VAL A 141 5.01 -11.26 -3.77
CA VAL A 141 5.92 -11.86 -2.79
C VAL A 141 5.55 -13.31 -2.53
N GLY A 142 4.27 -13.60 -2.29
CA GLY A 142 3.79 -14.91 -1.86
C GLY A 142 3.91 -16.02 -2.91
N TYR A 143 3.95 -15.68 -4.20
CA TYR A 143 4.16 -16.65 -5.28
C TYR A 143 5.63 -16.81 -5.71
N GLY A 144 6.58 -16.18 -5.00
CA GLY A 144 8.01 -16.38 -5.24
C GLY A 144 8.57 -15.68 -6.49
N LEU A 145 7.76 -14.83 -7.16
CA LEU A 145 8.26 -14.03 -8.29
C LEU A 145 9.37 -13.08 -7.83
N LEU A 146 9.18 -12.41 -6.69
CA LEU A 146 10.16 -11.46 -6.18
C LEU A 146 11.49 -12.16 -5.81
N GLU A 147 11.41 -13.40 -5.34
CA GLU A 147 12.56 -14.26 -5.08
C GLU A 147 13.24 -14.72 -6.38
N PHE A 148 12.48 -15.11 -7.40
CA PHE A 148 13.01 -15.47 -8.72
C PHE A 148 13.70 -14.29 -9.42
N ILE A 149 13.07 -13.11 -9.43
CA ILE A 149 13.68 -11.88 -9.95
C ILE A 149 14.91 -11.50 -9.14
N GLY A 150 14.88 -11.67 -7.81
CA GLY A 150 16.04 -11.44 -6.94
C GLY A 150 17.23 -12.33 -7.30
N ILE A 151 17.02 -13.61 -7.54
CA ILE A 151 18.06 -14.55 -8.00
C ILE A 151 18.57 -14.16 -9.39
N LEU A 152 17.68 -13.78 -10.32
CA LEU A 152 18.04 -13.35 -11.66
C LEU A 152 18.84 -12.03 -11.67
N MET A 153 18.52 -11.11 -10.75
CA MET A 153 19.23 -9.84 -10.57
C MET A 153 20.48 -9.94 -9.69
N GLN A 154 20.66 -11.03 -8.94
CA GLN A 154 21.85 -11.27 -8.11
C GLN A 154 23.18 -11.01 -8.84
N PRO A 155 23.41 -11.43 -10.11
CA PRO A 155 24.63 -11.09 -10.83
C PRO A 155 24.78 -9.59 -11.13
N ILE A 156 23.68 -8.83 -11.29
CA ILE A 156 23.70 -7.37 -11.50
C ILE A 156 23.97 -6.63 -10.18
N MET A 157 23.50 -7.18 -9.07
CA MET A 157 23.65 -6.59 -7.73
C MET A 157 25.00 -6.92 -7.06
N ARG A 158 25.83 -7.79 -7.65
CA ARG A 158 27.21 -7.96 -7.17
C ARG A 158 27.98 -6.67 -7.46
N PRO A 159 28.49 -5.96 -6.44
CA PRO A 159 29.36 -4.83 -6.68
C PRO A 159 30.58 -5.32 -7.49
N LEU A 160 31.03 -4.51 -8.45
CA LEU A 160 32.14 -4.84 -9.34
C LEU A 160 33.53 -4.77 -8.65
N PHE A 161 33.58 -4.98 -7.33
CA PHE A 161 34.79 -4.98 -6.51
C PHE A 161 34.68 -6.04 -5.42
#